data_AF-C9Z8X3-F1
#
_entry.id   AF-C9Z8X3-F1
#
_cell.length_a   1.000
_cell.length_b   1.000
_cell.length_c   1.000
_cell.angle_alpha   90.00
_cell.angle_beta   90.00
_cell.angle_gamma   90.00
#
_symmetry.space_group_name_H-M   'P 1'
#
loop_
_entity.id
_entity.type
_entity.pdbx_description
1 polymer ?
#
loop_
_entity_poly.entity_id
_entity_poly.type
_entity_poly.pdbx_seq_one_letter_code
_entity_poly.pdbx_strand_id
1 'polypeptide(L)'
;MTTDQDHSPPGHGVLIKLAREAQGISPETAAARMPFKFSGSSWRHVEAGYRGAGAKRVAVPGKPSTVAAMARTVGVTAERMQEHNPAAAEILREMERQQAPVIPDVLREAPPHVRRMIDAALEDVEPEDVPELLREIASDYEAVARRRARKAAGPQHPRHAG
;
A
#
# COMPACT_ATOMS: atom_id res chain seq x y z
N MET A 1 27.63 -22.96 27.94
CA MET A 1 27.68 -21.50 27.68
C MET A 1 26.30 -21.08 27.20
N THR A 2 25.47 -20.56 28.11
CA THR A 2 24.13 -20.06 27.82
C THR A 2 24.25 -18.71 27.13
N THR A 3 23.75 -18.61 25.90
CA THR A 3 23.64 -17.33 25.18
C THR A 3 22.75 -16.40 25.96
N ASP A 4 23.35 -15.34 26.48
CA ASP A 4 22.68 -14.13 26.97
C ASP A 4 21.98 -13.50 25.76
N GLN A 5 20.76 -13.96 25.50
CA GLN A 5 20.01 -13.64 24.30
C GLN A 5 19.39 -12.26 24.54
N ASP A 6 20.15 -11.23 24.17
CA ASP A 6 19.81 -9.81 24.32
C ASP A 6 18.31 -9.58 24.03
N HIS A 7 17.58 -9.23 25.11
CA HIS A 7 16.13 -9.01 25.08
C HIS A 7 15.77 -7.59 24.62
N SER A 8 16.74 -6.86 24.05
CA SER A 8 16.52 -5.55 23.48
C SER A 8 15.51 -5.61 22.34
N PRO A 9 14.60 -4.63 22.22
CA PRO A 9 13.64 -4.58 21.13
C PRO A 9 14.36 -4.65 19.78
N PRO A 10 13.88 -5.47 18.83
CA PRO A 10 14.49 -5.52 17.51
C PRO A 10 14.33 -4.15 16.84
N GLY A 11 15.28 -3.77 15.97
CA GLY A 11 15.25 -2.48 15.29
C GLY A 11 13.90 -2.18 14.62
N HIS A 12 13.27 -3.20 14.02
CA HIS A 12 11.94 -3.07 13.41
C HIS A 12 10.83 -2.84 14.45
N GLY A 13 10.94 -3.42 15.64
CA GLY A 13 9.99 -3.25 16.73
C GLY A 13 10.00 -1.82 17.28
N VAL A 14 11.20 -1.23 17.42
CA VAL A 14 11.37 0.18 17.77
C VAL A 14 10.78 1.08 16.69
N LEU A 15 11.08 0.80 15.42
CA LEU A 15 10.57 1.58 14.28
C LEU A 15 9.04 1.60 14.23
N ILE A 16 8.41 0.42 14.35
CA ILE A 16 6.94 0.29 14.34
C ILE A 16 6.33 1.02 15.54
N LYS A 17 6.93 0.88 16.73
CA LYS A 17 6.48 1.57 17.94
C LYS A 17 6.51 3.09 17.76
N LEU A 18 7.61 3.65 17.28
CA LEU A 18 7.76 5.09 17.06
C LEU A 18 6.75 5.61 16.03
N ALA A 19 6.56 4.89 14.92
CA ALA A 19 5.57 5.27 13.91
C ALA A 19 4.14 5.24 14.47
N ARG A 20 3.81 4.21 15.26
CA ARG A 20 2.52 4.11 15.94
C ARG A 20 2.29 5.27 16.92
N GLU A 21 3.29 5.61 17.72
CA GLU A 21 3.23 6.71 18.69
C GLU A 21 3.10 8.06 18.01
N ALA A 22 3.78 8.28 16.87
CA ALA A 22 3.63 9.48 16.06
C ALA A 22 2.20 9.67 15.52
N GLN A 23 1.46 8.57 15.29
CA GLN A 23 0.05 8.60 14.91
C GLN A 23 -0.92 8.71 16.10
N GLY A 24 -0.42 8.65 17.35
CA GLY A 24 -1.25 8.74 18.55
C GLY A 24 -2.17 7.54 18.79
N ILE A 25 -1.91 6.37 18.17
CA ILE A 25 -2.78 5.19 18.30
C ILE A 25 -2.22 4.14 19.27
N SER A 26 -3.12 3.47 19.99
CA SER A 26 -2.77 2.38 20.90
C SER A 26 -2.41 1.10 20.12
N PRO A 27 -1.67 0.15 20.73
CA PRO A 27 -1.42 -1.16 20.15
C PRO A 27 -2.71 -1.94 19.79
N GLU A 28 -3.78 -1.78 20.58
CA GLU A 28 -5.09 -2.36 20.29
C GLU A 28 -5.70 -1.79 19.02
N THR A 29 -5.71 -0.46 18.89
CA THR A 29 -6.24 0.23 17.72
C THR A 29 -5.43 -0.11 16.48
N ALA A 30 -4.10 -0.16 16.60
CA ALA A 30 -3.23 -0.56 15.50
C ALA A 30 -3.49 -2.02 15.09
N ALA A 31 -3.59 -2.95 16.05
CA ALA A 31 -3.90 -4.35 15.75
C ALA A 31 -5.28 -4.53 15.09
N ALA A 32 -6.27 -3.71 15.47
CA ALA A 32 -7.61 -3.74 14.86
C ALA A 32 -7.63 -3.25 13.41
N ARG A 33 -6.65 -2.43 12.99
CA ARG A 33 -6.49 -1.95 11.60
C ARG A 33 -5.76 -2.94 10.69
N MET A 34 -5.27 -4.06 11.23
CA MET A 34 -4.60 -5.07 10.41
C MET A 34 -5.59 -5.83 9.52
N PRO A 35 -5.15 -6.30 8.33
CA PRO A 35 -6.02 -7.04 7.40
C PRO A 35 -6.41 -8.45 7.90
N PHE A 36 -5.83 -8.92 9.01
CA PHE A 36 -6.14 -10.20 9.63
C PHE A 36 -6.25 -10.03 11.14
N LYS A 37 -6.96 -10.96 11.80
CA LYS A 37 -7.16 -10.94 13.25
C LYS A 37 -5.81 -10.96 13.98
N PHE A 38 -5.52 -9.88 14.69
CA PHE A 38 -4.31 -9.74 15.49
C PHE A 38 -4.64 -9.09 16.83
N SER A 39 -3.94 -9.48 17.90
CA SER A 39 -4.23 -8.99 19.25
C SER A 39 -3.28 -7.86 19.65
N GLY A 40 -3.75 -6.91 20.46
CA GLY A 40 -2.90 -5.85 21.03
C GLY A 40 -1.75 -6.40 21.89
N SER A 41 -1.93 -7.57 22.54
CA SER A 41 -0.85 -8.25 23.25
C SER A 41 0.21 -8.81 22.28
N SER A 42 -0.21 -9.44 21.18
CA SER A 42 0.71 -9.92 20.13
C SER A 42 1.47 -8.75 19.50
N TRP A 43 0.80 -7.62 19.28
CA TRP A 43 1.43 -6.38 18.81
C TRP A 43 2.57 -5.94 19.73
N ARG A 44 2.29 -5.81 21.04
CA ARG A 44 3.31 -5.45 22.03
C ARG A 44 4.48 -6.42 22.08
N HIS A 45 4.22 -7.72 21.94
CA HIS A 45 5.30 -8.71 21.93
C HIS A 45 6.23 -8.56 20.72
N VAL A 46 5.68 -8.23 19.53
CA VAL A 46 6.49 -7.98 18.34
C VAL A 46 7.27 -6.67 18.46
N GLU A 47 6.65 -5.60 18.99
CA GLU A 47 7.37 -4.34 19.29
C GLU A 47 8.51 -4.56 20.29
N ALA A 48 8.26 -5.34 21.35
CA ALA A 48 9.23 -5.61 22.39
C ALA A 48 10.30 -6.64 21.98
N GLY A 49 10.03 -7.47 20.96
CA GLY A 49 10.92 -8.56 20.56
C GLY A 49 10.86 -9.81 21.44
N TYR A 50 9.98 -9.84 22.45
CA TYR A 50 9.84 -10.96 23.36
C TYR A 50 8.43 -11.06 23.93
N ARG A 51 8.09 -12.25 24.45
CA ARG A 51 6.91 -12.50 25.28
C ARG A 51 7.30 -13.05 26.65
N GLY A 52 6.46 -12.84 27.64
CA GLY A 52 6.69 -13.29 29.02
C GLY A 52 7.38 -12.25 29.91
N ALA A 53 7.56 -12.60 31.17
CA ALA A 53 8.10 -11.71 32.21
C ALA A 53 9.35 -12.31 32.88
N GLY A 54 10.27 -11.44 33.30
CA GLY A 54 11.47 -11.81 34.05
C GLY A 54 12.35 -12.83 33.32
N ALA A 55 12.79 -13.86 34.03
CA ALA A 55 13.66 -14.91 33.50
C ALA A 55 13.00 -15.86 32.49
N LYS A 56 11.68 -15.73 32.22
CA LYS A 56 10.93 -16.57 31.26
C LYS A 56 10.63 -15.84 29.96
N ARG A 57 11.47 -14.88 29.57
CA ARG A 57 11.34 -14.16 28.29
C ARG A 57 11.68 -15.10 27.14
N VAL A 58 10.78 -15.17 26.17
CA VAL A 58 10.97 -15.90 24.92
C VAL A 58 11.05 -14.89 23.80
N ALA A 59 12.11 -14.93 22.99
CA ALA A 59 12.26 -14.05 21.84
C ALA A 59 11.10 -14.25 20.85
N VAL A 60 10.46 -13.14 20.46
CA VAL A 60 9.38 -13.06 19.48
C VAL A 60 9.72 -11.92 18.53
N PRO A 61 10.65 -12.12 17.58
CA PRO A 61 10.94 -11.11 16.57
C PRO A 61 9.74 -10.84 15.64
N GLY A 62 8.77 -11.75 15.60
CA GLY A 62 7.64 -11.70 14.67
C GLY A 62 8.02 -12.33 13.32
N LYS A 63 7.03 -12.94 12.65
CA LYS A 63 7.24 -13.43 11.27
C LYS A 63 7.41 -12.22 10.33
N PRO A 64 8.26 -12.29 9.29
CA PRO A 64 8.44 -11.18 8.35
C PRO A 64 7.13 -10.64 7.77
N SER A 65 6.17 -11.52 7.44
CA SER A 65 4.86 -11.13 6.94
C SER A 65 4.01 -10.38 7.97
N THR A 66 4.11 -10.75 9.25
CA THR A 66 3.45 -10.03 10.36
C THR A 66 4.07 -8.65 10.56
N VAL A 67 5.41 -8.57 10.55
CA VAL A 67 6.14 -7.30 10.69
C VAL A 67 5.82 -6.36 9.53
N ALA A 68 5.77 -6.86 8.29
CA ALA A 68 5.38 -6.09 7.11
C ALA A 68 3.95 -5.55 7.23
N ALA A 69 2.99 -6.38 7.67
CA ALA A 69 1.63 -5.93 7.89
C ALA A 69 1.53 -4.88 9.00
N MET A 70 2.24 -5.04 10.12
CA MET A 70 2.29 -4.05 11.20
C MET A 70 2.89 -2.72 10.71
N ALA A 71 4.00 -2.77 9.97
CA ALA A 71 4.67 -1.61 9.40
C ALA A 71 3.75 -0.84 8.44
N ARG A 72 3.06 -1.55 7.54
CA ARG A 72 2.05 -0.96 6.65
C ARG A 72 0.95 -0.25 7.46
N THR A 73 0.42 -0.90 8.50
CA THR A 73 -0.65 -0.35 9.33
C THR A 73 -0.27 0.97 10.02
N VAL A 74 1.02 1.18 10.30
CA VAL A 74 1.53 2.42 10.92
C VAL A 74 2.28 3.32 9.93
N GLY A 75 2.15 3.08 8.62
CA GLY A 75 2.73 3.94 7.58
C GLY A 75 4.26 3.91 7.47
N VAL A 76 4.92 2.85 7.93
CA VAL A 76 6.35 2.62 7.68
C VAL A 76 6.52 2.07 6.28
N THR A 77 7.45 2.63 5.50
CA THR A 77 7.74 2.23 4.11
C THR A 77 8.73 1.07 4.04
N ALA A 78 8.74 0.34 2.92
CA ALA A 78 9.71 -0.70 2.65
C ALA A 78 11.17 -0.20 2.73
N GLU A 79 11.44 1.04 2.33
CA GLU A 79 12.77 1.65 2.40
C GLU A 79 13.25 1.81 3.85
N ARG A 80 12.43 2.40 4.73
CA ARG A 80 12.77 2.48 6.17
C ARG A 80 12.88 1.11 6.82
N MET A 81 12.12 0.12 6.35
CA MET A 81 12.18 -1.23 6.89
C MET A 81 13.45 -1.99 6.47
N GLN A 82 14.06 -1.65 5.33
CA GLN A 82 15.18 -2.39 4.72
C GLN A 82 16.38 -2.54 5.66
N GLU A 83 16.69 -1.51 6.45
CA GLU A 83 17.83 -1.51 7.37
C GLU A 83 17.59 -2.41 8.60
N HIS A 84 16.34 -2.58 9.01
CA HIS A 84 16.00 -3.27 10.26
C HIS A 84 15.49 -4.70 10.06
N ASN A 85 14.77 -4.96 8.96
CA ASN A 85 14.24 -6.27 8.63
C ASN A 85 14.07 -6.42 7.11
N PRO A 86 15.14 -6.83 6.39
CA PRO A 86 15.12 -6.98 4.93
C PRO A 86 14.00 -7.89 4.41
N ALA A 87 13.74 -9.00 5.11
CA ALA A 87 12.69 -9.94 4.71
C ALA A 87 11.28 -9.33 4.83
N ALA A 88 11.03 -8.51 5.87
CA ALA A 88 9.78 -7.77 5.97
C ALA A 88 9.69 -6.64 4.93
N ALA A 89 10.81 -5.99 4.61
CA ALA A 89 10.87 -4.95 3.58
C ALA A 89 10.50 -5.48 2.19
N GLU A 90 10.95 -6.69 1.83
CA GLU A 90 10.58 -7.33 0.56
C GLU A 90 9.07 -7.58 0.45
N ILE A 91 8.48 -8.11 1.52
CA ILE A 91 7.03 -8.36 1.58
C ILE A 91 6.27 -7.03 1.52
N LEU A 92 6.72 -6.04 2.28
CA LEU A 92 6.09 -4.71 2.32
C LEU A 92 6.14 -4.03 0.95
N ARG A 93 7.25 -4.14 0.22
CA ARG A 93 7.37 -3.63 -1.16
C ARG A 93 6.35 -4.27 -2.09
N GLU A 94 6.08 -5.56 -1.93
CA GLU A 94 5.02 -6.24 -2.70
C GLU A 94 3.62 -5.77 -2.28
N MET A 95 3.37 -5.57 -0.99
CA MET A 95 2.10 -4.99 -0.52
C MET A 95 1.86 -3.58 -1.09
N GLU A 96 2.89 -2.74 -1.08
CA GLU A 96 2.86 -1.39 -1.67
C GLU A 96 2.58 -1.45 -3.18
N ARG A 97 3.21 -2.38 -3.92
CA ARG A 97 2.94 -2.58 -5.35
C ARG A 97 1.50 -3.01 -5.64
N GLN A 98 0.93 -3.89 -4.82
CA GLN A 98 -0.45 -4.35 -4.97
C GLN A 98 -1.49 -3.27 -4.63
N GLN A 99 -1.12 -2.29 -3.79
CA GLN A 99 -1.98 -1.16 -3.44
C GLN A 99 -1.88 0.02 -4.41
N ALA A 100 -0.82 0.08 -5.22
CA ALA A 100 -0.67 1.17 -6.18
C ALA A 100 -1.90 1.19 -7.11
N PRO A 101 -2.56 2.35 -7.27
CA PRO A 101 -3.75 2.44 -8.11
C PRO A 101 -3.40 1.97 -9.52
N VAL A 102 -4.08 0.91 -9.97
CA VAL A 102 -3.92 0.39 -11.32
C VAL A 102 -4.55 1.41 -12.27
N ILE A 103 -3.71 2.27 -12.86
CA ILE A 103 -4.16 3.18 -13.91
C ILE A 103 -4.71 2.32 -15.07
N PRO A 104 -5.99 2.48 -15.46
CA PRO A 104 -6.56 1.74 -16.58
C PRO A 104 -5.75 1.91 -17.88
N ASP A 105 -5.62 0.84 -18.68
CA ASP A 105 -4.78 0.85 -19.89
C ASP A 105 -5.16 1.99 -20.85
N VAL A 106 -6.46 2.26 -21.00
CA VAL A 106 -6.98 3.36 -21.82
C VAL A 106 -6.44 4.73 -21.41
N LEU A 107 -6.22 4.95 -20.10
CA LEU A 107 -5.65 6.19 -19.59
C LEU A 107 -4.13 6.22 -19.73
N ARG A 108 -3.45 5.07 -19.69
CA ARG A 108 -2.01 4.98 -19.98
C ARG A 108 -1.71 5.32 -21.45
N GLU A 109 -2.57 4.88 -22.35
CA GLU A 109 -2.48 5.15 -23.79
C GLU A 109 -2.98 6.56 -24.18
N ALA A 110 -3.55 7.31 -23.22
CA ALA A 110 -4.05 8.65 -23.49
C ALA A 110 -2.92 9.63 -23.90
N PRO A 111 -3.23 10.65 -24.74
CA PRO A 111 -2.28 11.67 -25.11
C PRO A 111 -1.60 12.33 -23.89
N PRO A 112 -0.33 12.77 -24.00
CA PRO A 112 0.43 13.33 -22.87
C PRO A 112 -0.26 14.51 -22.16
N HIS A 113 -1.07 15.31 -22.87
CA HIS A 113 -1.82 16.40 -22.24
C HIS A 113 -2.97 15.90 -21.37
N VAL A 114 -3.65 14.82 -21.76
CA VAL A 114 -4.72 14.20 -20.96
C VAL A 114 -4.12 13.57 -19.71
N ARG A 115 -3.00 12.85 -19.83
CA ARG A 115 -2.30 12.28 -18.67
C ARG A 115 -1.90 13.36 -17.65
N ARG A 116 -1.34 14.48 -18.10
CA ARG A 116 -1.04 15.63 -17.23
C ARG A 116 -2.27 16.21 -16.53
N MET A 117 -3.43 16.24 -17.20
CA MET A 117 -4.68 16.68 -16.56
C MET A 117 -5.16 15.68 -15.50
N ILE A 118 -5.00 14.38 -15.75
CA ILE A 118 -5.33 13.33 -14.78
C ILE A 118 -4.41 13.45 -13.57
N ASP A 119 -3.10 13.56 -13.79
CA ASP A 119 -2.13 13.72 -12.70
C ASP A 119 -2.48 14.94 -11.83
N ALA A 120 -2.78 16.08 -12.44
CA ALA A 120 -3.22 17.29 -11.71
C ALA A 120 -4.55 17.10 -10.98
N ALA A 121 -5.50 16.36 -11.56
CA ALA A 121 -6.77 16.08 -10.90
C ALA A 121 -6.62 15.14 -9.69
N LEU A 122 -5.59 14.30 -9.67
CA LEU A 122 -5.32 13.37 -8.57
C LEU A 122 -4.54 14.02 -7.40
N GLU A 123 -3.97 15.21 -7.56
CA GLU A 123 -3.19 15.87 -6.51
C GLU A 123 -4.00 16.16 -5.25
N ASP A 124 -5.28 16.50 -5.40
CA ASP A 124 -6.19 16.87 -4.31
C ASP A 124 -7.15 15.74 -3.88
N VAL A 125 -6.96 14.52 -4.41
CA VAL A 125 -7.87 13.40 -4.19
C VAL A 125 -7.31 12.49 -3.11
N GLU A 126 -8.16 12.16 -2.12
CA GLU A 126 -7.80 11.22 -1.07
C GLU A 126 -7.41 9.86 -1.68
N PRO A 127 -6.33 9.21 -1.23
CA PRO A 127 -5.83 7.97 -1.83
C PRO A 127 -6.86 6.83 -1.93
N GLU A 128 -7.86 6.85 -1.04
CA GLU A 128 -8.97 5.90 -1.02
C GLU A 128 -9.98 6.09 -2.17
N ASP A 129 -10.12 7.32 -2.67
CA ASP A 129 -11.05 7.68 -3.75
C ASP A 129 -10.39 7.63 -5.14
N VAL A 130 -9.05 7.68 -5.21
CA VAL A 130 -8.27 7.62 -6.46
C VAL A 130 -8.70 6.45 -7.37
N PRO A 131 -8.91 5.20 -6.88
CA PRO A 131 -9.32 4.10 -7.75
C PRO A 131 -10.70 4.28 -8.37
N GLU A 132 -11.64 4.94 -7.66
CA GLU A 132 -12.97 5.21 -8.19
C GLU A 132 -12.94 6.31 -9.24
N LEU A 133 -12.26 7.43 -8.93
CA LEU A 133 -12.08 8.52 -9.87
C LEU A 133 -11.37 8.07 -11.16
N LEU A 134 -10.32 7.24 -11.05
CA LEU A 134 -9.64 6.69 -12.22
C LEU A 134 -10.56 5.82 -13.10
N ARG A 135 -11.51 5.08 -12.50
CA ARG A 135 -12.50 4.31 -13.27
C ARG A 135 -13.50 5.22 -13.98
N GLU A 136 -13.95 6.28 -13.32
CA GLU A 136 -14.85 7.27 -13.90
C GLU A 136 -14.19 7.97 -15.10
N ILE A 137 -13.00 8.52 -14.90
CA ILE A 137 -12.22 9.17 -15.96
C ILE A 137 -11.96 8.21 -17.13
N ALA A 138 -11.65 6.94 -16.86
CA ALA A 138 -11.46 5.94 -17.91
C ALA A 138 -12.72 5.71 -18.74
N SER A 139 -13.88 5.57 -18.09
CA SER A 139 -15.18 5.40 -18.77
C SER A 139 -15.49 6.59 -19.68
N ASP A 140 -15.32 7.81 -19.17
CA ASP A 140 -15.57 9.04 -19.93
C ASP A 140 -14.61 9.18 -21.11
N TYR A 141 -13.33 8.91 -20.88
CA TYR A 141 -12.32 8.97 -21.92
C TYR A 141 -12.58 7.95 -23.02
N GLU A 142 -12.96 6.71 -22.68
CA GLU A 142 -13.38 5.70 -23.65
C GLU A 142 -14.58 6.15 -24.48
N ALA A 143 -15.61 6.73 -23.85
CA ALA A 143 -16.80 7.22 -24.55
C ALA A 143 -16.44 8.31 -25.57
N VAL A 144 -15.58 9.26 -25.18
CA VAL A 144 -15.07 10.32 -26.07
C VAL A 144 -14.22 9.73 -27.20
N ALA A 145 -13.30 8.81 -26.89
CA ALA A 145 -12.44 8.16 -27.87
C ALA A 145 -13.25 7.38 -28.91
N ARG A 146 -14.23 6.59 -28.48
CA ARG A 146 -15.15 5.84 -29.37
C ARG A 146 -15.95 6.78 -30.27
N ARG A 147 -16.47 7.89 -29.73
CA ARG A 147 -17.19 8.90 -30.53
C ARG A 147 -16.29 9.55 -31.58
N ARG A 148 -15.04 9.89 -31.23
CA ARG A 148 -14.05 10.43 -32.18
C ARG A 148 -13.73 9.43 -33.28
N ALA A 149 -13.49 8.17 -32.93
CA ALA A 149 -13.22 7.10 -33.90
C ALA A 149 -14.37 6.91 -34.91
N ARG A 150 -15.63 6.88 -34.42
CA ARG A 150 -16.81 6.80 -35.29
C ARG A 150 -16.95 8.00 -36.25
N LYS A 151 -16.63 9.21 -35.77
CA LYS A 151 -16.67 10.41 -36.61
C LYS A 151 -15.56 10.41 -37.68
N ALA A 152 -14.38 9.88 -37.34
CA ALA A 152 -13.27 9.73 -38.29
C ALA A 152 -13.55 8.67 -39.36
N ALA A 153 -14.28 7.61 -39.01
CA ALA A 153 -14.72 6.55 -39.92
C ALA A 153 -16.00 6.90 -40.72
N GLY A 154 -16.21 8.18 -41.07
CA GLY A 154 -17.47 8.73 -41.61
C GLY A 154 -18.14 7.92 -42.74
N PRO A 155 -19.45 8.18 -43.01
CA PRO A 155 -20.28 7.32 -43.85
C PRO A 155 -19.65 7.14 -45.24
N GLN A 156 -19.33 5.90 -45.60
CA GLN A 156 -19.03 5.52 -46.98
C GLN A 156 -20.31 5.79 -47.79
N HIS A 157 -20.41 6.97 -48.41
CA HIS A 157 -21.48 7.27 -49.34
C HIS A 157 -21.39 6.26 -50.49
N PRO A 158 -22.37 5.37 -50.69
CA PRO A 158 -22.34 4.48 -51.83
C PRO A 158 -22.44 5.37 -53.08
N ARG A 159 -21.38 5.35 -53.88
CA ARG A 159 -21.40 5.95 -55.22
C ARG A 159 -22.41 5.16 -56.05
N HIS A 160 -23.67 5.60 -56.07
CA HIS A 160 -24.61 5.20 -57.09
C HIS A 160 -24.13 5.79 -58.42
N ALA A 161 -23.49 4.95 -59.23
CA ALA A 161 -23.31 5.19 -60.65
C ALA A 161 -24.66 4.90 -61.33
N GLY A 162 -25.26 5.93 -61.91
CA GLY A 162 -26.36 5.84 -62.87
C GLY A 162 -25.88 6.38 -64.21
#